data_AF-A0A659UR63-F1
#
_entry.id   AF-A0A659UR63-F1
#
_cell.length_a   1.000
_cell.length_b   1.000
_cell.length_c   1.000
_cell.angle_alpha   90.00
_cell.angle_beta   90.00
_cell.angle_gamma   90.00
#
_symmetry.space_group_name_H-M   'P 1'
#
loop_
_entity.id
_entity.type
_entity.pdbx_description
1 polymer ?
#
loop_
_entity_poly.entity_id
_entity_poly.type
_entity_poly.pdbx_seq_one_letter_code
_entity_poly.pdbx_strand_id
1 'polypeptide(L)'
;DGSNRQPKFIIPTIADRLKAGKGVTGLALESALWCRYCFGTTDSGAVIEPNDPSWDRMQATAKAAKAAPAAWLAMDDIYGDVGRATAFVEAFAHALNVLWANGTRATLTRYIAGKL
;
A
#
# COMPACT_ATOMS: atom_id res chain seq x y z
N ASP A 1 -10.78 7.08 6.57
CA ASP A 1 -10.48 6.37 7.83
C ASP A 1 -9.77 5.04 7.55
N GLY A 2 -8.77 5.06 6.67
CA GLY A 2 -7.90 3.92 6.41
C GLY A 2 -6.88 3.73 7.54
N SER A 3 -6.36 4.84 8.09
CA SER A 3 -5.33 4.82 9.14
C SER A 3 -5.78 4.05 10.39
N ASN A 4 -7.06 4.12 10.75
CA ASN A 4 -7.67 3.40 11.87
C ASN A 4 -8.07 1.95 11.52
N ARG A 5 -8.37 1.66 10.25
CA ARG A 5 -8.93 0.37 9.80
C ARG A 5 -7.86 -0.63 9.37
N GLN A 6 -6.79 -0.16 8.72
CA GLN A 6 -5.68 -1.00 8.26
C GLN A 6 -5.06 -1.83 9.41
N PRO A 7 -4.71 -1.25 10.57
CA PRO A 7 -4.11 -2.01 11.67
C PRO A 7 -5.05 -3.06 12.27
N LYS A 8 -6.37 -2.89 12.10
CA LYS A 8 -7.39 -3.78 12.67
C LYS A 8 -7.75 -4.93 11.73
N PHE A 9 -7.77 -4.70 10.43
CA PHE A 9 -8.36 -5.63 9.47
C PHE A 9 -7.35 -6.27 8.52
N ILE A 10 -6.28 -5.55 8.15
CA ILE A 10 -5.36 -5.99 7.11
C ILE A 10 -4.01 -6.43 7.69
N ILE A 11 -3.40 -5.60 8.54
CA ILE A 11 -2.06 -5.84 9.09
C ILE A 11 -1.97 -7.18 9.86
N PRO A 12 -2.94 -7.58 10.70
CA PRO A 12 -2.90 -8.89 11.35
C PRO A 12 -2.90 -10.06 10.34
N THR A 13 -3.64 -9.92 9.24
CA THR A 13 -3.68 -10.94 8.19
C THR A 13 -2.35 -11.05 7.45
N ILE A 14 -1.66 -9.93 7.22
CA ILE A 14 -0.32 -9.96 6.63
C ILE A 14 0.65 -10.68 7.57
N ALA A 15 0.64 -10.33 8.86
CA ALA A 15 1.49 -10.96 9.87
C ALA A 15 1.29 -12.49 9.93
N ASP A 16 0.04 -12.95 9.97
CA ASP A 16 -0.29 -14.38 10.00
C ASP A 16 0.18 -15.12 8.75
N ARG A 17 0.06 -14.50 7.57
CA ARG A 17 0.54 -15.11 6.32
C ARG A 17 2.06 -15.18 6.25
N LEU A 18 2.76 -14.13 6.68
CA LEU A 18 4.23 -14.13 6.77
C LEU A 18 4.71 -15.22 7.73
N LYS A 19 4.10 -15.33 8.92
CA LYS A 19 4.41 -16.38 9.89
C LYS A 19 4.18 -17.79 9.34
N ALA A 20 3.15 -17.94 8.51
CA ALA A 20 2.82 -19.21 7.85
C ALA A 20 3.60 -19.46 6.54
N GLY A 21 4.54 -18.58 6.14
CA GLY A 21 5.27 -18.70 4.88
C GLY A 21 4.39 -18.62 3.63
N LYS A 22 3.23 -17.98 3.71
CA LYS A 22 2.26 -17.84 2.60
C LYS A 22 2.47 -16.53 1.86
N GLY A 23 2.18 -16.52 0.55
CA GLY A 23 2.37 -15.34 -0.29
C GLY A 23 1.52 -14.14 0.16
N VAL A 24 2.08 -12.93 0.06
CA VAL A 24 1.43 -11.68 0.53
C VAL A 24 1.08 -10.70 -0.60
N THR A 25 1.28 -11.09 -1.87
CA THR A 25 1.15 -10.23 -3.05
C THR A 25 -0.15 -9.43 -3.10
N GLY A 26 -1.31 -10.07 -2.84
CA GLY A 26 -2.60 -9.38 -2.85
C GLY A 26 -2.76 -8.35 -1.73
N LEU A 27 -2.24 -8.63 -0.53
CA LEU A 27 -2.28 -7.71 0.60
C LEU A 27 -1.29 -6.56 0.42
N ALA A 28 -0.14 -6.84 -0.18
CA ALA A 28 0.83 -5.81 -0.56
C ALA A 28 0.26 -4.87 -1.63
N LEU A 29 -0.46 -5.41 -2.62
CA LEU A 29 -1.16 -4.61 -3.63
C LEU A 29 -2.27 -3.74 -3.00
N GLU A 30 -3.07 -4.28 -2.09
CA GLU A 30 -4.09 -3.52 -1.37
C GLU A 30 -3.46 -2.33 -0.61
N SER A 31 -2.38 -2.58 0.13
CA SER A 31 -1.62 -1.54 0.82
C SER A 31 -1.03 -0.49 -0.15
N ALA A 32 -0.54 -0.92 -1.31
CA ALA A 32 -0.03 -0.02 -2.35
C ALA A 32 -1.14 0.83 -2.99
N LEU A 33 -2.35 0.28 -3.18
CA LEU A 33 -3.53 1.02 -3.63
C LEU A 33 -3.95 2.06 -2.60
N TRP A 34 -3.90 1.73 -1.31
CA TRP A 34 -4.18 2.69 -0.24
C TRP A 34 -3.16 3.83 -0.22
N CYS A 35 -1.86 3.52 -0.34
CA CYS A 35 -0.82 4.54 -0.55
C CYS A 35 -1.10 5.42 -1.77
N ARG A 36 -1.43 4.81 -2.92
CA ARG A 36 -1.72 5.51 -4.19
C ARG A 36 -2.95 6.41 -4.07
N TYR A 37 -3.96 5.97 -3.34
CA TYR A 37 -5.17 6.73 -3.01
C TYR A 37 -4.84 7.95 -2.14
N CYS A 38 -4.06 7.75 -1.07
CA CYS A 38 -3.64 8.81 -0.18
C CYS A 38 -2.72 9.86 -0.84
N PHE A 39 -2.12 9.57 -2.01
CA PHE A 39 -1.43 10.58 -2.81
C PHE A 39 -2.35 11.77 -3.17
N GLY A 40 -3.67 11.55 -3.22
CA GLY A 40 -4.67 12.62 -3.31
C GLY A 40 -5.17 12.90 -4.73
N THR A 41 -4.79 12.10 -5.72
CA THR A 41 -5.32 12.18 -7.09
C THR A 41 -5.53 10.80 -7.68
N THR A 42 -6.57 10.64 -8.49
CA THR A 42 -6.83 9.43 -9.27
C THR A 42 -5.89 9.32 -10.48
N ASP A 43 -6.01 8.25 -11.26
CA ASP A 43 -5.23 8.09 -12.51
C ASP A 43 -5.65 9.08 -13.61
N SER A 44 -6.85 9.67 -13.54
CA SER A 44 -7.28 10.74 -14.45
C SER A 44 -6.83 12.13 -13.99
N GLY A 45 -6.17 12.24 -12.83
CA GLY A 45 -5.78 13.51 -12.21
C GLY A 45 -6.89 14.16 -11.37
N ALA A 46 -8.09 13.58 -11.32
CA ALA A 46 -9.15 14.08 -10.43
C ALA A 46 -8.71 14.02 -8.97
N VAL A 47 -9.00 15.08 -8.21
CA VAL A 47 -8.65 15.20 -6.79
C VAL A 47 -9.44 14.20 -5.95
N ILE A 48 -8.77 13.61 -4.97
CA ILE A 48 -9.38 12.81 -3.91
C ILE A 48 -9.39 13.68 -2.65
N GLU A 49 -10.59 14.01 -2.17
CA GLU A 49 -10.77 14.85 -0.99
C GLU A 49 -10.37 14.13 0.31
N PRO A 50 -9.92 14.87 1.34
CA PRO A 50 -9.63 14.32 2.66
C PRO A 50 -10.80 13.53 3.26
N ASN A 51 -10.55 12.30 3.70
CA ASN A 51 -11.56 11.44 4.34
C ASN A 51 -11.05 10.64 5.55
N ASP A 52 -9.92 11.06 6.10
CA ASP A 52 -9.22 10.42 7.20
C ASP A 52 -8.78 11.48 8.20
N PRO A 53 -8.94 11.29 9.53
CA PRO A 53 -8.43 12.25 10.51
C PRO A 53 -6.92 12.50 10.40
N SER A 54 -6.17 11.53 9.87
CA SER A 54 -4.73 11.65 9.62
C SER A 54 -4.38 12.00 8.17
N TRP A 55 -5.33 12.54 7.39
CA TRP A 55 -5.17 12.73 5.94
C TRP A 55 -3.89 13.45 5.55
N ASP A 56 -3.58 14.58 6.18
CA ASP A 56 -2.39 15.37 5.84
C ASP A 56 -1.09 14.59 6.02
N ARG A 57 -0.99 13.85 7.14
CA ARG A 57 0.13 12.94 7.39
C ARG A 57 0.20 11.85 6.33
N MET A 58 -0.92 11.18 6.03
CA MET A 58 -0.96 10.11 5.03
C MET A 58 -0.60 10.64 3.65
N GLN A 59 -1.10 11.81 3.24
CA GLN A 59 -0.81 12.37 1.93
C GLN A 59 0.67 12.78 1.81
N ALA A 60 1.25 13.38 2.85
CA ALA A 60 2.67 13.70 2.87
C ALA A 60 3.53 12.43 2.75
N THR A 61 3.22 11.38 3.51
CA THR A 61 3.93 10.10 3.42
C THR A 61 3.74 9.42 2.07
N ALA A 62 2.53 9.44 1.50
CA ALA A 62 2.25 8.86 0.17
C ALA A 62 3.04 9.57 -0.94
N LYS A 63 3.18 10.90 -0.85
CA LYS A 63 4.02 11.68 -1.77
C LYS A 63 5.49 11.28 -1.68
N ALA A 64 6.02 11.11 -0.47
CA ALA A 64 7.39 10.60 -0.27
C ALA A 64 7.55 9.15 -0.78
N ALA A 65 6.55 8.31 -0.52
CA ALA A 65 6.55 6.90 -0.89
C ALA A 65 6.61 6.66 -2.41
N LYS A 66 6.16 7.62 -3.22
CA LYS A 66 6.32 7.55 -4.68
C LYS A 66 7.78 7.42 -5.11
N ALA A 67 8.71 8.08 -4.41
CA ALA A 67 10.14 7.98 -4.67
C ALA A 67 10.83 6.95 -3.78
N ALA A 68 10.34 6.76 -2.55
CA ALA A 68 10.90 5.84 -1.56
C ALA A 68 9.79 5.00 -0.92
N PRO A 69 9.36 3.88 -1.53
CA PRO A 69 8.22 3.08 -1.04
C PRO A 69 8.28 2.72 0.44
N ALA A 70 9.48 2.48 0.98
CA ALA A 70 9.69 2.17 2.39
C ALA A 70 9.17 3.27 3.34
N ALA A 71 9.08 4.53 2.91
CA ALA A 71 8.52 5.62 3.72
C ALA A 71 7.08 5.34 4.17
N TRP A 72 6.28 4.67 3.33
CA TRP A 72 4.92 4.26 3.67
C TRP A 72 4.90 3.19 4.78
N LEU A 73 5.75 2.19 4.64
CA LEU A 73 5.83 1.05 5.56
C LEU A 73 6.53 1.40 6.89
N ALA A 74 7.23 2.53 6.95
CA ALA A 74 7.86 3.06 8.15
C ALA A 74 6.87 3.68 9.16
N MET A 75 5.57 3.76 8.83
CA MET A 75 4.53 4.18 9.78
C MET A 75 4.28 3.07 10.81
N ASP A 76 5.09 3.04 11.86
CA ASP A 76 5.13 1.95 12.85
C ASP A 76 3.80 1.74 13.59
N ASP A 77 3.04 2.82 13.83
CA ASP A 77 1.69 2.77 14.41
C ASP A 77 0.66 2.04 13.52
N ILE A 78 0.98 1.85 12.24
CA ILE A 78 0.15 1.13 11.29
C ILE A 78 0.75 -0.24 10.99
N TYR A 79 2.00 -0.27 10.52
CA TYR A 79 2.62 -1.47 9.96
C TYR A 79 3.43 -2.29 10.97
N GLY A 80 3.95 -1.69 12.04
CA GLY A 80 4.81 -2.36 13.01
C GLY A 80 5.86 -3.28 12.35
N ASP A 81 5.96 -4.52 12.83
CA ASP A 81 6.90 -5.53 12.30
C ASP A 81 6.63 -5.94 10.85
N VAL A 82 5.37 -5.87 10.39
CA VAL A 82 5.02 -6.17 8.99
C VAL A 82 5.76 -5.22 8.04
N GLY A 83 5.91 -3.95 8.43
CA GLY A 83 6.63 -2.94 7.65
C GLY A 83 8.14 -3.20 7.50
N ARG A 84 8.70 -4.14 8.28
CA ARG A 84 10.11 -4.54 8.24
C ARG A 84 10.35 -5.91 7.59
N ALA A 85 9.29 -6.65 7.31
CA ALA A 85 9.42 -7.99 6.73
C ALA A 85 9.79 -7.91 5.24
N THR A 86 10.99 -8.38 4.87
CA THR A 86 11.54 -8.32 3.50
C THR A 86 10.52 -8.73 2.43
N ALA A 87 9.86 -9.88 2.60
CA ALA A 87 8.89 -10.38 1.64
C ALA A 87 7.69 -9.44 1.43
N PHE A 88 7.26 -8.70 2.46
CA PHE A 88 6.19 -7.72 2.32
C PHE A 88 6.69 -6.40 1.75
N VAL A 89 7.86 -5.92 2.19
CA VAL A 89 8.50 -4.70 1.69
C VAL A 89 8.73 -4.78 0.18
N GLU A 90 9.29 -5.88 -0.30
CA GLU A 90 9.56 -6.11 -1.72
C GLU A 90 8.26 -6.17 -2.53
N ALA A 91 7.27 -6.93 -2.07
CA ALA A 91 5.98 -7.05 -2.74
C ALA A 91 5.23 -5.70 -2.81
N PHE A 92 5.27 -4.91 -1.73
CA PHE A 92 4.65 -3.59 -1.68
C PHE A 92 5.36 -2.60 -2.62
N ALA A 93 6.69 -2.54 -2.56
CA ALA A 93 7.48 -1.63 -3.39
C ALA A 93 7.26 -1.93 -4.88
N HIS A 94 7.24 -3.22 -5.24
CA HIS A 94 6.94 -3.65 -6.61
C HIS A 94 5.52 -3.23 -7.04
N ALA A 95 4.50 -3.53 -6.23
CA ALA A 95 3.12 -3.16 -6.54
C ALA A 95 2.94 -1.63 -6.69
N LEU A 96 3.54 -0.83 -5.80
CA LEU A 96 3.47 0.62 -5.86
C LEU A 96 4.15 1.17 -7.13
N ASN A 97 5.31 0.63 -7.50
CA ASN A 97 6.00 1.01 -8.74
C ASN A 97 5.17 0.67 -9.98
N VAL A 98 4.55 -0.52 -10.00
CA VAL A 98 3.67 -0.94 -11.10
C VAL A 98 2.45 -0.02 -11.21
N LEU A 99 1.84 0.37 -10.09
CA LEU A 99 0.73 1.34 -10.05
C LEU A 99 1.14 2.68 -10.64
N TRP A 100 2.30 3.21 -10.26
CA TRP A 100 2.79 4.48 -10.79
C TRP A 100 3.11 4.42 -12.28
N ALA A 101 3.69 3.32 -12.75
CA ALA A 101 4.10 3.17 -14.14
C ALA A 101 2.93 2.87 -15.09
N ASN A 102 1.89 2.17 -14.63
CA ASN A 102 0.86 1.59 -15.52
C ASN A 102 -0.58 1.95 -15.14
N GLY A 103 -0.79 2.58 -13.98
CA GLY A 103 -2.12 2.85 -13.45
C GLY A 103 -2.82 1.62 -12.87
N THR A 104 -3.94 1.88 -12.21
CA THR A 104 -4.69 0.92 -11.40
C THR A 104 -5.25 -0.23 -12.24
N ARG A 105 -5.88 0.08 -13.38
CA ARG A 105 -6.53 -0.92 -14.25
C ARG A 105 -5.54 -1.97 -14.74
N ALA A 106 -4.42 -1.54 -15.33
CA ALA A 106 -3.42 -2.46 -15.86
C ALA A 106 -2.76 -3.28 -14.75
N THR A 107 -2.55 -2.69 -13.57
CA THR A 107 -2.02 -3.39 -12.39
C THR A 107 -2.96 -4.52 -11.95
N LEU A 108 -4.26 -4.26 -11.85
CA LEU A 108 -5.25 -5.28 -11.50
C LEU A 108 -5.35 -6.40 -12.55
N THR A 109 -5.28 -6.05 -13.84
CA THR A 109 -5.23 -7.06 -14.92
C THR A 109 -4.01 -7.98 -14.76
N ARG A 110 -2.82 -7.43 -14.44
CA ARG A 110 -1.62 -8.24 -14.18
C ARG A 110 -1.75 -9.11 -12.95
N TYR A 111 -2.32 -8.57 -11.86
CA TYR A 111 -2.56 -9.31 -10.63
C TYR A 111 -3.45 -10.54 -10.84
N ILE A 112 -4.60 -10.38 -11.51
CA ILE A 112 -5.52 -11.49 -11.80
C ILE A 112 -4.87 -12.53 -12.73
N ALA A 113 -3.98 -12.10 -13.63
CA ALA A 113 -3.24 -13.00 -14.50
C ALA A 113 -2.04 -13.71 -13.81
N GLY A 114 -1.77 -13.46 -12.53
CA GLY A 114 -0.61 -14.00 -11.82
C GLY A 114 0.73 -13.44 -12.30
N LYS A 115 0.72 -12.23 -12.88
CA LYS A 115 1.87 -11.54 -13.48
C LYS A 115 2.16 -10.20 -12.82
N LEU A 116 1.61 -9.97 -11.63
CA LEU A 116 2.02 -8.84 -10.80
C LEU A 116 3.35 -9.20 -10.15
#